data_AF-A0A6P6WSX0-F1
#
_entry.id   AF-A0A6P6WSX0-F1
#
_cell.length_a   1.000
_cell.length_b   1.000
_cell.length_c   1.000
_cell.angle_alpha   90.00
_cell.angle_beta   90.00
_cell.angle_gamma   90.00
#
_symmetry.space_group_name_H-M   'P 1'
#
loop_
_entity.id
_entity.type
_entity.pdbx_description
1 polymer ?
#
loop_
_entity_poly.entity_id
_entity_poly.type
_entity_poly.pdbx_seq_one_letter_code
_entity_poly.pdbx_strand_id
1 'polypeptide(L)'
;MPQEPEPTAPAAVRNAYKKRKDDNREASCIMIASLTPQLQQQHMNMGAYDIVQHLRELFEQQSRTVRYDTSKELFRCKMAEGAPVAPHMNNLQHTLSQLLNVLKTVEKEIKKGKGSTGVLVVTSSKKRKRQEKGFKKSKNKPTQKPKKAKADQSKATCFHCDQIGHWKRNCKSYL
;
A
#
# COMPACT_ATOMS: atom_id res chain seq x y z
N MET A 1 10.41 16.66 -6.82
CA MET A 1 9.27 17.61 -6.71
C MET A 1 9.14 18.43 -8.00
N PRO A 2 7.98 19.02 -8.31
CA PRO A 2 7.86 20.00 -9.40
C PRO A 2 8.76 21.21 -9.16
N GLN A 3 9.29 21.77 -10.25
CA GLN A 3 10.11 22.99 -10.20
C GLN A 3 9.27 24.18 -9.75
N GLU A 4 9.91 25.08 -9.01
CA GLU A 4 9.27 26.31 -8.54
C GLU A 4 8.88 27.18 -9.74
N PRO A 5 7.63 27.67 -9.83
CA PRO A 5 7.20 28.50 -10.94
C PRO A 5 7.90 29.85 -10.92
N GLU A 6 8.28 30.34 -12.10
CA GLU A 6 8.85 31.68 -12.29
C GLU A 6 7.99 32.78 -11.63
N PRO A 7 8.59 33.87 -11.12
CA PRO A 7 7.84 34.94 -10.46
C PRO A 7 6.75 35.58 -11.32
N THR A 8 6.96 35.56 -12.64
CA THR A 8 6.03 36.07 -13.67
C THR A 8 4.91 35.09 -14.03
N ALA A 9 4.93 33.88 -13.48
CA ALA A 9 3.96 32.85 -13.80
C ALA A 9 2.52 33.25 -13.40
N PRO A 10 1.50 32.80 -14.17
CA PRO A 10 0.10 33.05 -13.87
C PRO A 10 -0.27 32.66 -12.44
N ALA A 11 -1.17 33.43 -11.82
CA ALA A 11 -1.63 33.18 -10.44
C ALA A 11 -2.18 31.75 -10.26
N ALA A 12 -2.84 31.20 -11.28
CA ALA A 12 -3.33 29.82 -11.28
C ALA A 12 -2.20 28.79 -11.10
N VAL A 13 -1.06 28.98 -11.78
CA VAL A 13 0.11 28.10 -11.70
C VAL A 13 0.75 28.17 -10.32
N ARG A 14 0.93 29.39 -9.79
CA ARG A 14 1.47 29.60 -8.43
C ARG A 14 0.56 29.00 -7.35
N ASN A 15 -0.76 29.15 -7.48
CA ASN A 15 -1.73 28.58 -6.56
C ASN A 15 -1.74 27.05 -6.62
N ALA A 16 -1.66 26.47 -7.82
CA ALA A 16 -1.56 25.03 -8.00
C ALA A 16 -0.27 24.45 -7.38
N TYR A 17 0.87 25.15 -7.55
CA TYR A 17 2.14 24.77 -6.92
C TYR A 17 2.04 24.81 -5.39
N LYS A 18 1.52 25.90 -4.81
CA LYS A 18 1.32 26.03 -3.36
C LYS A 18 0.46 24.89 -2.81
N LYS A 19 -0.70 24.64 -3.45
CA LYS A 19 -1.59 23.53 -3.07
C LYS A 19 -0.84 22.19 -3.08
N ARG A 20 -0.06 21.92 -4.13
CA ARG A 20 0.71 20.67 -4.22
C ARG A 20 1.81 20.56 -3.15
N LYS A 21 2.43 21.68 -2.77
CA LYS A 21 3.41 21.73 -1.67
C LYS A 21 2.75 21.44 -0.32
N ASP A 22 1.57 21.99 -0.07
CA ASP A 22 0.77 21.73 1.13
C ASP A 22 0.31 20.27 1.17
N ASP A 23 -0.25 19.75 0.07
CA ASP A 23 -0.67 18.35 -0.08
C ASP A 23 0.53 17.38 0.17
N ASN A 24 1.72 17.72 -0.35
CA ASN A 24 2.95 16.93 -0.13
C ASN A 24 3.42 16.97 1.33
N ARG A 25 3.29 18.12 2.00
CA ARG A 25 3.64 18.27 3.41
C ARG A 25 2.70 17.44 4.29
N GLU A 26 1.40 17.48 4.02
CA GLU A 26 0.41 16.66 4.72
C GLU A 26 0.71 15.17 4.54
N ALA A 27 0.97 14.73 3.30
CA ALA A 27 1.35 13.35 3.02
C ALA A 27 2.63 12.93 3.76
N SER A 28 3.68 13.78 3.77
CA SER A 28 4.90 13.54 4.55
C SER A 28 4.59 13.34 6.03
N CYS A 29 3.78 14.21 6.63
CA CYS A 29 3.43 14.12 8.05
C CYS A 29 2.71 12.81 8.39
N ILE A 30 1.76 12.40 7.56
CA ILE A 30 1.02 11.14 7.74
C ILE A 30 1.96 9.93 7.60
N MET A 31 2.84 9.96 6.59
CA MET A 31 3.84 8.90 6.40
C MET A 31 4.75 8.79 7.62
N ILE A 32 5.34 9.90 8.09
CA ILE A 32 6.23 9.93 9.27
C ILE A 32 5.50 9.41 10.51
N ALA A 33 4.26 9.84 10.74
CA ALA A 33 3.48 9.39 11.90
C ALA A 33 3.22 7.87 11.90
N SER A 34 3.22 7.26 10.71
CA SER A 34 3.04 5.81 10.55
C SER A 34 4.33 5.00 10.69
N LEU A 35 5.50 5.66 10.73
CA LEU A 35 6.80 5.00 10.92
C LEU A 35 7.10 4.73 12.39
N THR A 36 7.99 3.78 12.64
CA THR A 36 8.51 3.52 13.99
C THR A 36 9.38 4.69 14.47
N PRO A 37 9.52 4.90 15.80
CA PRO A 37 10.27 6.03 16.35
C PRO A 37 11.71 6.14 15.83
N GLN A 38 12.35 4.99 15.57
CA GLN A 38 13.70 4.94 14.99
C GLN A 38 13.77 5.54 13.58
N LEU A 39 12.76 5.27 12.75
CA LEU A 39 12.68 5.78 11.39
C LEU A 39 12.18 7.23 11.36
N GLN A 40 11.34 7.65 12.30
CA GLN A 40 10.79 9.01 12.33
C GLN A 40 11.86 10.11 12.30
N GLN A 41 12.92 9.97 13.12
CA GLN A 41 13.97 10.98 13.23
C GLN A 41 14.72 11.21 11.90
N GLN A 42 14.94 10.15 11.11
CA GLN A 42 15.68 10.25 9.85
C GLN A 42 14.87 10.90 8.72
N HIS A 43 13.54 10.98 8.85
CA HIS A 43 12.63 11.38 7.77
C HIS A 43 11.90 12.71 8.03
N MET A 44 12.16 13.39 9.16
CA MET A 44 11.41 14.61 9.56
C MET A 44 11.47 15.75 8.54
N ASN A 45 12.54 15.82 7.73
CA ASN A 45 12.75 16.89 6.75
C ASN A 45 12.60 16.43 5.29
N MET A 46 12.09 15.21 5.06
CA MET A 46 11.95 14.63 3.72
C MET A 46 10.54 14.82 3.14
N GLY A 47 10.45 14.98 1.82
CA GLY A 47 9.18 14.97 1.11
C GLY A 47 8.58 13.56 1.03
N ALA A 48 7.27 13.43 0.83
CA ALA A 48 6.57 12.14 0.82
C ALA A 48 7.18 11.16 -0.21
N TYR A 49 7.59 11.68 -1.37
CA TYR A 49 8.29 10.89 -2.38
C TYR A 49 9.65 10.40 -1.89
N ASP A 50 10.44 11.29 -1.29
CA ASP A 50 11.80 10.99 -0.82
C ASP A 50 11.75 9.98 0.34
N ILE A 51 10.75 10.10 1.23
CA ILE A 51 10.49 9.12 2.30
C ILE A 51 10.22 7.74 1.70
N VAL A 52 9.33 7.65 0.71
CA VAL A 52 9.02 6.37 0.06
C VAL A 52 10.24 5.77 -0.64
N GLN A 53 11.07 6.59 -1.30
CA GLN A 53 12.29 6.11 -1.95
C GLN A 53 13.31 5.60 -0.93
N HIS A 54 13.60 6.40 0.10
CA HIS A 54 14.57 6.04 1.12
C HIS A 54 14.14 4.77 1.89
N LEU A 55 12.85 4.63 2.19
CA LEU A 55 12.33 3.40 2.79
C LEU A 55 12.50 2.19 1.86
N ARG A 56 12.21 2.32 0.56
CA ARG A 56 12.46 1.23 -0.40
C ARG A 56 13.93 0.84 -0.41
N GLU A 57 14.83 1.81 -0.52
CA GLU A 57 16.26 1.56 -0.52
C GLU A 57 16.70 0.86 0.76
N LEU A 58 16.30 1.37 1.93
CA LEU A 58 16.70 0.84 3.23
C LEU A 58 16.21 -0.60 3.45
N PHE A 59 14.96 -0.90 3.10
CA PHE A 59 14.40 -2.25 3.27
C PHE A 59 14.82 -3.23 2.16
N GLU A 60 15.01 -2.77 0.93
CA GLU A 60 15.58 -3.61 -0.14
C GLU A 60 17.04 -3.94 0.11
N GLN A 61 17.83 -2.97 0.58
CA GLN A 61 19.24 -3.20 0.92
C GLN A 61 19.38 -4.19 2.06
N GLN A 62 18.60 -4.09 3.14
CA GLN A 62 18.63 -5.09 4.21
C GLN A 62 18.35 -6.51 3.69
N SER A 63 17.37 -6.69 2.81
CA SER A 63 17.08 -7.98 2.20
C SER A 63 18.23 -8.50 1.31
N ARG A 64 18.90 -7.61 0.58
CA ARG A 64 20.06 -7.97 -0.26
C ARG A 64 21.25 -8.37 0.62
N THR A 65 21.53 -7.59 1.66
CA THR A 65 22.63 -7.84 2.60
C THR A 65 22.44 -9.14 3.35
N VAL A 66 21.26 -9.38 3.94
CA VAL A 66 20.98 -10.64 4.66
C VAL A 66 21.12 -11.85 3.75
N ARG A 67 20.64 -11.78 2.50
CA ARG A 67 20.85 -12.85 1.51
C ARG A 67 22.33 -13.06 1.22
N TYR A 68 23.04 -11.98 0.91
CA TYR A 68 24.46 -12.02 0.57
C TYR A 68 25.29 -12.59 1.73
N ASP A 69 25.11 -12.11 2.95
CA ASP A 69 25.88 -12.55 4.11
C ASP A 69 25.60 -14.01 4.45
N THR A 70 24.33 -14.44 4.39
CA THR A 70 23.97 -15.86 4.63
C THR A 70 24.59 -16.77 3.56
N SER A 71 24.54 -16.37 2.28
CA SER A 71 25.19 -17.12 1.21
C SER A 71 26.71 -17.13 1.35
N LYS A 72 27.31 -16.00 1.70
CA LYS A 72 28.76 -15.87 1.92
C LYS A 72 29.22 -16.78 3.06
N GLU A 73 28.44 -16.90 4.13
CA GLU A 73 28.74 -17.82 5.22
C GLU A 73 28.73 -19.27 4.76
N LEU A 74 27.73 -19.66 3.97
CA LEU A 74 27.65 -21.01 3.41
C LEU A 74 28.89 -21.33 2.55
N PHE A 75 29.27 -20.42 1.65
CA PHE A 75 30.43 -20.62 0.80
C PHE A 75 31.77 -20.58 1.54
N ARG A 76 31.80 -19.97 2.74
CA ARG A 76 32.95 -19.97 3.64
C ARG A 76 33.02 -21.19 4.56
N CYS A 77 31.96 -22.00 4.67
CA CYS A 77 32.00 -23.29 5.36
C CYS A 77 32.91 -24.28 4.60
N LYS A 78 34.23 -24.08 4.67
CA LYS A 78 35.24 -25.05 4.28
C LYS A 78 35.72 -25.77 5.53
N MET A 79 35.84 -27.09 5.43
CA MET A 79 36.47 -27.90 6.47
C MET A 79 37.99 -27.80 6.34
N ALA A 80 38.70 -27.61 7.45
CA ALA A 80 40.16 -27.68 7.46
C ALA A 80 40.63 -29.13 7.28
N GLU A 81 41.78 -29.33 6.64
CA GLU A 81 42.36 -30.65 6.44
C GLU A 81 42.67 -31.32 7.78
N GLY A 82 42.23 -32.57 7.95
CA GLY A 82 42.35 -33.31 9.22
C GLY A 82 41.34 -32.93 10.31
N ALA A 83 40.45 -31.95 10.09
CA ALA A 83 39.43 -31.60 11.08
C ALA A 83 38.28 -32.63 11.13
N PRO A 84 37.62 -32.81 12.30
CA PRO A 84 36.50 -33.73 12.42
C PRO A 84 35.30 -33.31 11.55
N VAL A 85 34.70 -34.27 10.84
CA VAL A 85 33.57 -34.05 9.91
C VAL A 85 32.29 -33.66 10.64
N ALA A 86 32.02 -34.24 11.82
CA ALA A 86 30.79 -34.02 12.57
C ALA A 86 30.48 -32.54 12.89
N PRO A 87 31.40 -31.74 13.49
CA PRO A 87 31.15 -30.32 13.73
C PRO A 87 31.00 -29.52 12.43
N HIS A 88 31.71 -29.90 11.37
CA HIS A 88 31.55 -29.27 10.06
C HIS A 88 30.15 -29.49 9.47
N MET A 89 29.64 -30.73 9.51
CA MET A 89 28.28 -31.04 9.05
C MET A 89 27.21 -30.31 9.85
N ASN A 90 27.37 -30.20 11.18
CA ASN A 90 26.44 -29.45 12.03
C ASN A 90 26.41 -27.97 11.64
N ASN A 91 27.58 -27.36 11.39
CA ASN A 91 27.67 -25.97 11.00
C ASN A 91 27.08 -25.75 9.60
N LEU A 92 27.34 -26.66 8.66
CA LEU A 92 26.75 -26.64 7.32
C LEU A 92 25.22 -26.75 7.37
N GLN A 93 24.68 -27.68 8.17
CA GLN A 93 23.24 -27.83 8.37
C GLN A 93 22.61 -26.58 8.96
N HIS A 94 23.28 -25.93 9.91
CA HIS A 94 22.82 -24.67 10.51
C HIS A 94 22.73 -23.57 9.45
N THR A 95 23.80 -23.33 8.70
CA THR A 95 23.87 -22.28 7.67
C THR A 95 22.90 -22.53 6.52
N LEU A 96 22.74 -23.79 6.09
CA LEU A 96 21.73 -24.18 5.09
C LEU A 96 20.30 -23.91 5.58
N SER A 97 20.02 -24.20 6.85
CA SER A 97 18.71 -23.92 7.45
C SER A 97 18.42 -22.43 7.50
N GLN A 98 19.41 -21.60 7.85
CA GLN A 98 19.30 -20.14 7.81
C GLN A 98 19.01 -19.65 6.39
N LEU A 99 19.77 -20.13 5.39
CA LEU A 99 19.59 -19.74 3.98
C LEU A 99 18.19 -20.11 3.48
N LEU A 100 17.72 -21.31 3.80
CA LEU A 100 16.38 -21.77 3.42
C LEU A 100 15.29 -20.84 3.99
N ASN A 101 15.44 -20.39 5.24
CA ASN A 101 14.49 -19.47 5.87
C ASN A 101 14.49 -18.08 5.22
N VAL A 102 15.66 -17.56 4.87
CA VAL A 102 15.79 -16.29 4.14
C VAL A 102 15.13 -16.39 2.76
N LEU A 103 15.38 -17.47 2.01
CA LEU A 103 14.79 -17.70 0.69
C LEU A 103 13.26 -17.85 0.76
N LYS A 104 12.74 -18.61 1.73
CA LYS A 104 11.29 -18.74 1.96
C LYS A 104 10.63 -17.41 2.30
N THR A 105 11.33 -16.54 3.04
CA THR A 105 10.82 -15.20 3.38
C THR A 105 10.71 -14.34 2.13
N VAL A 106 11.73 -14.34 1.28
CA VAL A 106 11.72 -13.58 0.02
C VAL A 106 10.63 -14.07 -0.92
N GLU A 107 10.42 -15.38 -1.02
CA GLU A 107 9.35 -15.95 -1.84
C GLU A 107 7.95 -15.45 -1.42
N LYS A 108 7.70 -15.36 -0.10
CA LYS A 108 6.45 -14.83 0.44
C LYS A 108 6.24 -13.36 0.11
N GLU A 109 7.30 -12.55 0.20
CA GLU A 109 7.23 -11.12 -0.14
C GLU A 109 6.97 -10.90 -1.63
N ILE A 110 7.58 -11.71 -2.51
CA ILE A 110 7.31 -11.68 -3.97
C ILE A 110 5.83 -12.04 -4.24
N LYS A 111 5.27 -13.02 -3.52
CA LYS A 111 3.87 -13.43 -3.66
C LYS A 111 2.89 -12.35 -3.19
N LYS A 112 3.20 -11.59 -2.12
CA LYS A 112 2.36 -10.49 -1.61
C LYS A 112 2.30 -9.27 -2.54
N GLY A 113 3.39 -8.96 -3.25
CA GLY A 113 3.48 -7.79 -4.14
C GLY A 113 2.46 -7.77 -5.28
N LYS A 114 1.82 -8.90 -5.60
CA LYS A 114 0.78 -9.00 -6.63
C LYS A 114 -0.62 -8.55 -6.18
N GLY A 115 -0.86 -8.29 -4.89
CA GLY A 115 -2.23 -8.18 -4.35
C GLY A 115 -2.60 -6.94 -3.52
N SER A 116 -1.66 -6.06 -3.14
CA SER A 116 -1.97 -4.98 -2.18
C SER A 116 -1.41 -3.63 -2.63
N THR A 117 -2.15 -2.94 -3.48
CA THR A 117 -2.11 -1.47 -3.54
C THR A 117 -3.42 -0.96 -2.96
N GLY A 118 -3.55 -1.03 -1.63
CA GLY A 118 -4.66 -0.39 -0.93
C GLY A 118 -4.47 1.12 -0.94
N VAL A 119 -5.18 1.82 -1.82
CA VAL A 119 -5.20 3.29 -1.85
C VAL A 119 -5.94 3.78 -0.60
N LEU A 120 -5.24 4.48 0.30
CA LEU A 120 -5.86 5.22 1.39
C LEU A 120 -6.53 6.47 0.78
N VAL A 121 -7.87 6.53 0.83
CA VAL A 121 -8.62 7.70 0.37
C VAL A 121 -8.70 8.71 1.51
N VAL A 122 -7.98 9.83 1.38
CA VAL A 122 -8.14 10.99 2.27
C VAL A 122 -9.23 11.90 1.67
N THR A 123 -10.42 11.91 2.27
CA THR A 123 -11.47 12.86 1.91
C THR A 123 -11.22 14.18 2.67
N SER A 124 -10.68 15.17 1.98
CA SER A 124 -10.58 16.54 2.50
C SER A 124 -12.00 17.15 2.65
N SER A 125 -12.57 17.02 3.84
CA SER A 125 -13.92 17.51 4.16
C SER A 125 -13.93 19.04 4.31
N LYS A 126 -14.16 19.76 3.21
CA LYS A 126 -14.49 21.20 3.28
C LYS A 126 -15.91 21.38 3.81
N LYS A 127 -16.01 21.64 5.11
CA LYS A 127 -17.22 22.03 5.86
C LYS A 127 -17.87 23.27 5.20
N ARG A 128 -19.02 23.11 4.55
CA ARG A 128 -19.91 24.23 4.18
C ARG A 128 -21.04 24.35 5.20
N LYS A 129 -21.08 25.49 5.87
CA LYS A 129 -22.14 25.95 6.77
C LYS A 129 -23.41 26.22 5.94
N ARG A 130 -24.52 25.54 6.22
CA ARG A 130 -25.84 25.91 5.70
C ARG A 130 -26.79 26.12 6.86
N GLN A 131 -27.39 27.30 6.89
CA GLN A 131 -28.32 27.80 7.89
C GLN A 131 -29.60 26.97 7.96
N GLU A 132 -30.08 26.87 9.18
CA GLU A 132 -31.31 26.27 9.65
C GLU A 132 -32.52 27.19 9.41
N LYS A 133 -33.64 26.63 8.94
CA LYS A 133 -35.00 27.15 9.17
C LYS A 133 -35.94 25.95 9.30
N GLY A 134 -36.48 25.75 10.49
CA GLY A 134 -37.31 24.60 10.85
C GLY A 134 -38.78 24.75 10.49
N PHE A 135 -39.57 23.69 10.75
CA PHE A 135 -40.69 23.71 11.69
C PHE A 135 -41.37 22.33 11.81
N LYS A 136 -41.69 21.99 13.06
CA LYS A 136 -42.78 21.16 13.59
C LYS A 136 -42.81 19.62 13.46
N LYS A 137 -43.29 19.06 14.57
CA LYS A 137 -43.25 17.70 15.12
C LYS A 137 -44.64 17.07 14.99
N SER A 138 -44.76 15.79 14.60
CA SER A 138 -45.88 14.93 15.03
C SER A 138 -45.55 13.42 14.86
N LYS A 139 -46.26 12.59 15.62
CA LYS A 139 -45.94 11.26 16.19
C LYS A 139 -46.22 10.03 15.28
N ASN A 140 -45.47 8.93 15.55
CA ASN A 140 -45.70 7.45 15.44
C ASN A 140 -46.84 6.91 14.56
N LYS A 141 -46.74 5.85 13.71
CA LYS A 141 -46.16 4.47 13.75
C LYS A 141 -46.38 3.83 12.33
N PRO A 142 -46.12 2.53 12.00
CA PRO A 142 -44.94 1.65 12.06
C PRO A 142 -44.25 1.42 10.68
N THR A 143 -43.01 0.93 10.76
CA THR A 143 -42.18 0.22 9.76
C THR A 143 -42.83 -0.30 8.45
N GLN A 144 -42.30 0.18 7.31
CA GLN A 144 -42.10 -0.63 6.10
C GLN A 144 -40.71 -0.33 5.51
N LYS A 145 -39.94 -1.40 5.24
CA LYS A 145 -38.63 -1.32 4.56
C LYS A 145 -38.83 -0.74 3.15
N PRO A 146 -38.05 0.28 2.72
CA PRO A 146 -38.11 0.73 1.33
C PRO A 146 -37.55 -0.37 0.43
N LYS A 147 -38.40 -0.85 -0.50
CA LYS A 147 -37.96 -1.68 -1.63
C LYS A 147 -36.86 -0.92 -2.36
N LYS A 148 -35.64 -1.47 -2.37
CA LYS A 148 -34.53 -0.95 -3.17
C LYS A 148 -35.00 -0.91 -4.63
N ALA A 149 -35.07 0.29 -5.21
CA ALA A 149 -35.24 0.46 -6.64
C ALA A 149 -34.14 -0.33 -7.35
N LYS A 150 -34.54 -1.14 -8.35
CA LYS A 150 -33.59 -1.87 -9.19
C LYS A 150 -32.73 -0.82 -9.91
N ALA A 151 -31.41 -0.92 -9.75
CA ALA A 151 -30.48 -0.16 -10.57
C ALA A 151 -30.74 -0.48 -12.04
N ASP A 152 -30.79 0.55 -12.88
CA ASP A 152 -30.96 0.41 -14.32
C ASP A 152 -29.81 -0.45 -14.89
N GLN A 153 -30.15 -1.67 -15.32
CA GLN A 153 -29.22 -2.68 -15.82
C GLN A 153 -29.17 -2.70 -17.35
N SER A 154 -29.74 -1.70 -18.03
CA SER A 154 -29.82 -1.60 -19.50
C SER A 154 -28.48 -1.65 -20.22
N LYS A 155 -27.35 -1.43 -19.52
CA LYS A 155 -25.99 -1.50 -20.08
C LYS A 155 -25.14 -2.65 -19.52
N ALA A 156 -25.69 -3.52 -18.66
CA ALA A 156 -24.93 -4.62 -18.08
C ALA A 156 -24.86 -5.81 -19.05
N THR A 157 -23.66 -6.21 -19.48
CA THR A 157 -23.43 -7.43 -20.26
C THR A 157 -23.19 -8.65 -19.35
N CYS A 158 -23.77 -9.78 -19.74
CA CYS A 158 -23.61 -11.03 -19.01
C CYS A 158 -22.34 -11.77 -19.44
N PHE A 159 -21.36 -11.94 -18.54
CA PHE A 159 -20.09 -12.66 -18.80
C PHE A 159 -20.21 -14.18 -19.05
N HIS A 160 -21.41 -14.72 -19.26
CA HIS A 160 -21.63 -16.14 -19.59
C HIS A 160 -22.28 -16.34 -20.95
N CYS A 161 -23.20 -15.44 -21.35
CA CYS A 161 -23.91 -15.53 -22.63
C CYS A 161 -23.77 -14.27 -23.50
N ASP A 162 -22.97 -13.31 -23.05
CA ASP A 162 -22.69 -12.01 -23.66
C ASP A 162 -23.92 -11.13 -23.98
N GLN A 163 -25.09 -11.49 -23.44
CA GLN A 163 -26.31 -10.71 -23.62
C GLN A 163 -26.34 -9.48 -22.71
N ILE A 164 -26.84 -8.37 -23.25
CA ILE A 164 -27.01 -7.09 -22.55
C ILE A 164 -28.33 -7.12 -21.75
N GLY A 165 -28.35 -6.48 -20.58
CA GLY A 165 -29.55 -6.30 -19.74
C GLY A 165 -29.52 -7.10 -18.43
N HIS A 166 -28.50 -7.94 -18.19
CA HIS A 166 -28.37 -8.67 -16.92
C HIS A 166 -26.92 -9.06 -16.60
N TRP A 167 -26.62 -9.20 -15.32
CA TRP A 167 -25.34 -9.73 -14.84
C TRP A 167 -25.37 -11.27 -14.80
N LYS A 168 -24.19 -11.91 -14.82
CA LYS A 168 -24.03 -13.38 -14.74
C LYS A 168 -24.83 -14.04 -13.60
N ARG A 169 -24.98 -13.36 -12.45
CA ARG A 169 -25.77 -13.84 -11.30
C ARG A 169 -27.27 -14.03 -11.58
N ASN A 170 -27.80 -13.34 -12.59
CA ASN A 170 -29.21 -13.39 -12.99
C ASN A 170 -29.40 -14.08 -14.35
N CYS A 171 -28.39 -14.79 -14.85
CA CYS A 171 -28.41 -15.42 -16.16
C CYS A 171 -29.11 -16.78 -16.12
N LYS A 172 -30.19 -16.94 -16.89
CA LYS A 172 -30.99 -18.17 -16.95
C LYS A 172 -30.26 -19.39 -17.51
N SER A 173 -29.21 -19.20 -18.31
CA SER A 173 -28.41 -20.32 -18.84
C SER A 173 -27.29 -20.75 -17.89
N TYR A 174 -27.06 -19.99 -16.81
CA TYR A 174 -26.03 -20.26 -15.80
C TYR A 174 -26.62 -20.76 -14.47
N LEU A 175 -27.91 -20.50 -14.24
CA LEU A 175 -28.72 -21.08 -13.17
C LEU A 175 -29.40 -22.36 -13.65
#